data_AF-A0A260B750-F1
#
_entry.id   AF-A0A260B750-F1
#
_cell.length_a   1.000
_cell.length_b   1.000
_cell.length_c   1.000
_cell.angle_alpha   90.00
_cell.angle_beta   90.00
_cell.angle_gamma   90.00
#
_symmetry.space_group_name_H-M   'P 1'
#
loop_
_entity.id
_entity.type
_entity.pdbx_description
1 polymer ?
#
loop_
_entity_poly.entity_id
_entity_poly.type
_entity_poly.pdbx_seq_one_letter_code
_entity_poly.pdbx_strand_id
1 'polypeptide(L)'
;MEHGVVEHGRLPLLCFLLGLLVGFLLIRLSVRMIRADVKWWPGNITPGGQHIHHVVFGIVLMLLAGIGLIAVYVDGSQTIGAVLAAIFGSGAALVLDEFALIFYLRDVYWSEQGRTSVDAVFAAVAFTGFLLLGLHPLELLSPADFWADPDPWVRGTLGVLALLNLSLCVVVLLKGKIWTGLIGLFVLPILILAAVRLSRPSAPWARWRYTSRPKKMERALRREKKWRRPLIRAKIYLQDAIAGKPSIVHAVEATEDELARTVVPAPQAGTVAQSSVGAISSNA
;
A
#
# COMPACT_ATOMS: atom_id res chain seq x y z
N MET A 1 24.78 -2.10 -17.50
CA MET A 1 23.48 -2.29 -16.82
C MET A 1 22.36 -2.67 -17.79
N GLU A 2 22.52 -2.52 -19.11
CA GLU A 2 21.47 -2.83 -20.10
C GLU A 2 21.23 -4.34 -20.32
N HIS A 3 22.18 -5.21 -20.01
CA HIS A 3 22.05 -6.65 -20.28
C HIS A 3 21.14 -7.40 -19.28
N GLY A 4 21.09 -6.99 -18.00
CA GLY A 4 20.37 -7.78 -16.98
C GLY A 4 18.83 -7.71 -17.04
N VAL A 5 18.24 -6.59 -17.44
CA VAL A 5 16.77 -6.41 -17.39
C VAL A 5 16.07 -6.99 -18.61
N VAL A 6 16.69 -6.87 -19.79
CA VAL A 6 16.13 -7.38 -21.05
C VAL A 6 16.25 -8.90 -21.11
N GLU A 7 17.40 -9.47 -20.70
CA GLU A 7 17.68 -10.91 -20.76
C GLU A 7 16.79 -11.76 -19.83
N HIS A 8 16.30 -11.20 -18.72
CA HIS A 8 15.47 -11.94 -17.75
C HIS A 8 13.96 -11.83 -18.00
N GLY A 9 13.52 -11.32 -19.16
CA GLY A 9 12.10 -11.15 -19.46
C GLY A 9 11.41 -10.06 -18.64
N ARG A 10 12.15 -9.22 -17.90
CA ARG A 10 11.61 -8.22 -16.96
C ARG A 10 11.26 -6.89 -17.60
N LEU A 11 11.54 -6.73 -18.90
CA LEU A 11 11.29 -5.49 -19.65
C LEU A 11 9.82 -5.00 -19.52
N PRO A 12 8.78 -5.83 -19.69
CA PRO A 12 7.41 -5.35 -19.54
C PRO A 12 7.09 -4.84 -18.14
N LEU A 13 7.59 -5.52 -17.11
CA LEU A 13 7.40 -5.10 -15.73
C LEU A 13 8.13 -3.78 -15.42
N LEU A 14 9.31 -3.56 -16.01
CA LEU A 14 10.03 -2.28 -15.89
C LEU A 14 9.26 -1.16 -16.57
N CYS A 15 8.76 -1.41 -17.78
CA CYS A 15 7.96 -0.44 -18.52
C CYS A 15 6.65 -0.12 -17.80
N PHE A 16 6.00 -1.10 -17.17
CA PHE A 16 4.88 -0.85 -16.26
C PHE A 16 5.26 0.10 -15.12
N LEU A 17 6.37 -0.14 -14.42
CA LEU A 17 6.83 0.72 -13.34
C LEU A 17 7.12 2.15 -13.82
N LEU A 18 7.79 2.29 -14.96
CA LEU A 18 8.09 3.60 -15.56
C LEU A 18 6.80 4.34 -15.96
N GLY A 19 5.87 3.65 -16.61
CA GLY A 19 4.55 4.20 -16.95
C GLY A 19 3.78 4.65 -15.71
N LEU A 20 3.82 3.86 -14.63
CA LEU A 20 3.22 4.21 -13.35
C LEU A 20 3.81 5.51 -12.77
N LEU A 21 5.15 5.60 -12.68
CA LEU A 21 5.83 6.76 -12.12
C LEU A 21 5.61 8.03 -12.94
N VAL A 22 5.77 7.92 -14.27
CA VAL A 22 5.59 9.04 -15.21
C VAL A 22 4.12 9.48 -15.21
N GLY A 23 3.17 8.56 -15.33
CA GLY A 23 1.74 8.86 -15.29
C GLY A 23 1.34 9.58 -14.00
N PHE A 24 1.83 9.13 -12.85
CA PHE A 24 1.53 9.73 -11.56
C PHE A 24 2.09 11.15 -11.43
N LEU A 25 3.34 11.36 -11.88
CA LEU A 25 3.96 12.67 -11.89
C LEU A 25 3.21 13.63 -12.82
N LEU A 26 2.88 13.18 -14.04
CA LEU A 26 2.19 14.01 -15.03
C LEU A 26 0.80 14.43 -14.55
N ILE A 27 0.02 13.53 -13.95
CA ILE A 27 -1.31 13.89 -13.45
C ILE A 27 -1.24 14.87 -12.27
N ARG A 28 -0.28 14.67 -11.35
CA ARG A 28 -0.02 15.59 -10.23
C ARG A 28 0.37 16.98 -10.73
N LEU A 29 1.21 17.05 -11.76
CA LEU A 29 1.58 18.31 -12.40
C LEU A 29 0.38 18.95 -13.09
N SER A 30 -0.45 18.17 -13.81
CA SER A 30 -1.67 18.66 -14.45
C SER A 30 -2.64 19.28 -13.44
N VAL A 31 -3.00 18.54 -12.38
CA VAL A 31 -3.89 19.04 -11.31
C VAL A 31 -3.31 20.26 -10.60
N ARG A 32 -1.98 20.35 -10.49
CA ARG A 32 -1.31 21.55 -9.95
C ARG A 32 -1.45 22.75 -10.88
N MET A 33 -1.19 22.58 -12.18
CA MET A 33 -1.30 23.66 -13.17
C MET A 33 -2.74 24.18 -13.27
N ILE A 34 -3.72 23.28 -13.21
CA ILE A 34 -5.15 23.62 -13.17
C ILE A 34 -5.47 24.46 -11.92
N ARG A 35 -5.00 24.04 -10.73
CA ARG A 35 -5.21 24.80 -9.49
C ARG A 35 -4.48 26.14 -9.44
N ALA A 36 -3.37 26.26 -10.16
CA ALA A 36 -2.58 27.48 -10.26
C ALA A 36 -3.07 28.44 -11.37
N ASP A 37 -4.20 28.14 -12.02
CA ASP A 37 -4.81 28.92 -13.10
C ASP A 37 -3.82 29.32 -14.20
N VAL A 38 -2.99 28.35 -14.60
CA VAL A 38 -1.93 28.57 -15.60
C VAL A 38 -2.54 28.68 -16.99
N LYS A 39 -2.52 29.91 -17.54
CA LYS A 39 -3.20 30.28 -18.80
C LYS A 39 -2.90 29.43 -20.04
N TRP A 40 -1.73 28.79 -20.12
CA TRP A 40 -1.35 27.95 -21.27
C TRP A 40 -1.76 26.48 -21.13
N TRP A 41 -2.20 26.05 -19.94
CA TRP A 41 -2.62 24.68 -19.70
C TRP A 41 -4.10 24.50 -20.10
N PRO A 42 -4.48 23.40 -20.77
CA PRO A 42 -5.83 23.19 -21.32
C PRO A 42 -6.96 23.10 -20.27
N GLY A 43 -6.64 23.15 -18.97
CA GLY A 43 -7.64 23.21 -17.91
C GLY A 43 -8.42 21.91 -17.74
N ASN A 44 -9.64 22.02 -17.20
CA ASN A 44 -10.54 20.90 -16.97
C ASN A 44 -11.29 20.50 -18.25
N ILE A 45 -11.54 19.19 -18.41
CA ILE A 45 -12.36 18.66 -19.52
C ILE A 45 -13.80 18.51 -19.03
N THR A 46 -14.72 19.31 -19.60
CA THR A 46 -16.15 19.35 -19.24
C THR A 46 -17.09 19.27 -20.45
N PRO A 47 -17.23 18.11 -21.11
CA PRO A 47 -18.20 17.95 -22.18
C PRO A 47 -19.61 18.04 -21.59
N GLY A 48 -20.45 18.98 -22.03
CA GLY A 48 -21.82 19.14 -21.54
C GLY A 48 -21.95 19.60 -20.08
N GLY A 49 -20.90 20.18 -19.49
CA GLY A 49 -20.92 20.71 -18.11
C GLY A 49 -20.57 19.69 -17.02
N GLN A 50 -20.31 18.43 -17.35
CA GLN A 50 -19.89 17.41 -16.39
C GLN A 50 -18.36 17.26 -16.38
N HIS A 51 -17.75 17.43 -15.21
CA HIS A 51 -16.30 17.22 -15.03
C HIS A 51 -15.95 15.74 -15.10
N ILE A 52 -15.13 15.38 -16.09
CA ILE A 52 -14.59 14.03 -16.19
C ILE A 52 -13.36 13.92 -15.28
N HIS A 53 -13.47 13.07 -14.26
CA HIS A 53 -12.35 12.75 -13.38
C HIS A 53 -11.31 11.95 -14.18
N HIS A 54 -10.03 12.23 -13.96
CA HIS A 54 -8.95 11.57 -14.69
C HIS A 54 -8.86 10.06 -14.43
N VAL A 55 -9.48 9.57 -13.34
CA VAL A 55 -9.73 8.14 -13.09
C VAL A 55 -10.41 7.45 -14.27
N VAL A 56 -11.31 8.13 -15.00
CA VAL A 56 -12.02 7.56 -16.14
C VAL A 56 -11.05 7.26 -17.29
N PHE A 57 -10.15 8.19 -17.60
CA PHE A 57 -9.08 7.95 -18.57
C PHE A 57 -8.15 6.83 -18.11
N GLY A 58 -7.85 6.79 -16.80
CA GLY A 58 -7.07 5.70 -16.20
C GLY A 58 -7.68 4.33 -16.44
N ILE A 59 -8.98 4.17 -16.19
CA ILE A 59 -9.74 2.94 -16.43
C ILE A 59 -9.68 2.54 -17.92
N VAL A 60 -9.91 3.49 -18.84
CA VAL A 60 -9.85 3.21 -20.29
C VAL A 60 -8.46 2.74 -20.71
N LEU A 61 -7.40 3.41 -20.26
CA LEU A 61 -6.02 3.00 -20.56
C LEU A 61 -5.71 1.61 -20.01
N MET A 62 -6.13 1.31 -18.78
CA MET A 62 -5.96 -0.02 -18.17
C MET A 62 -6.71 -1.11 -18.94
N LEU A 63 -7.95 -0.85 -19.36
CA LEU A 63 -8.76 -1.81 -20.11
C LEU A 63 -8.15 -2.09 -21.49
N LEU A 64 -7.80 -1.04 -22.26
CA LEU A 64 -7.20 -1.20 -23.58
C LEU A 64 -5.86 -1.93 -23.50
N ALA A 65 -5.00 -1.54 -22.56
CA ALA A 65 -3.71 -2.19 -22.37
C ALA A 65 -3.85 -3.64 -21.86
N GLY A 66 -4.78 -3.89 -20.93
CA GLY A 66 -5.05 -5.23 -20.40
C GLY A 66 -5.59 -6.17 -21.48
N ILE A 67 -6.56 -5.72 -22.27
CA ILE A 67 -7.06 -6.48 -23.43
C ILE A 67 -5.93 -6.72 -24.44
N GLY A 68 -5.12 -5.70 -24.72
CA GLY A 68 -3.94 -5.84 -25.58
C GLY A 68 -2.96 -6.90 -25.06
N LEU A 69 -2.64 -6.88 -23.76
CA LEU A 69 -1.75 -7.86 -23.13
C LEU A 69 -2.30 -9.29 -23.24
N ILE A 70 -3.61 -9.46 -23.06
CA ILE A 70 -4.29 -10.75 -23.24
C ILE A 70 -4.22 -11.20 -24.70
N ALA A 71 -4.48 -10.29 -25.64
CA ALA A 71 -4.48 -10.59 -27.07
C ALA A 71 -3.10 -11.03 -27.59
N VAL A 72 -2.02 -10.51 -27.00
CA VAL A 72 -0.64 -10.82 -27.40
C VAL A 72 0.08 -11.76 -26.44
N TYR A 73 -0.64 -12.39 -25.50
CA TYR A 73 -0.04 -13.15 -24.41
C TYR A 73 0.82 -14.34 -24.88
N VAL A 74 0.43 -15.01 -25.96
CA VAL A 74 1.09 -16.24 -26.45
C VAL A 74 2.23 -15.91 -27.43
N ASP A 75 1.93 -15.13 -28.48
CA ASP A 75 2.83 -14.94 -29.62
C ASP A 75 3.31 -13.47 -29.77
N GLY A 76 3.02 -12.62 -28.78
CA GLY A 76 3.42 -11.22 -28.78
C GLY A 76 4.91 -11.01 -28.61
N SER A 77 5.45 -10.00 -29.28
CA SER A 77 6.84 -9.59 -29.02
C SER A 77 6.97 -8.93 -27.64
N GLN A 78 8.12 -9.12 -27.00
CA GLN A 78 8.45 -8.51 -25.70
C GLN A 78 8.32 -6.97 -25.75
N THR A 79 8.62 -6.35 -26.89
CA THR A 79 8.49 -4.91 -27.11
C THR A 79 7.03 -4.46 -27.07
N ILE A 80 6.12 -5.19 -27.73
CA ILE A 80 4.68 -4.88 -27.70
C ILE A 80 4.16 -5.04 -26.27
N GLY A 81 4.53 -6.13 -25.60
CA GLY A 81 4.19 -6.34 -24.20
C GLY A 81 4.70 -5.21 -23.30
N ALA A 82 5.90 -4.69 -23.56
CA ALA A 82 6.47 -3.59 -22.81
C ALA A 82 5.75 -2.25 -23.00
N VAL A 83 5.36 -1.92 -24.24
CA VAL A 83 4.55 -0.73 -24.53
C VAL A 83 3.19 -0.82 -23.84
N LEU A 84 2.50 -1.96 -23.97
CA LEU A 84 1.21 -2.18 -23.33
C LEU A 84 1.32 -2.10 -21.80
N ALA A 85 2.38 -2.68 -21.22
CA ALA A 85 2.64 -2.60 -19.80
C ALA A 85 2.86 -1.15 -19.32
N ALA A 86 3.58 -0.31 -20.08
CA ALA A 86 3.72 1.12 -19.77
C ALA A 86 2.40 1.89 -19.85
N ILE A 87 1.54 1.58 -20.84
CA ILE A 87 0.20 2.17 -20.95
C ILE A 87 -0.66 1.74 -19.75
N PHE A 88 -0.61 0.46 -19.38
CA PHE A 88 -1.32 -0.07 -18.22
C PHE A 88 -0.85 0.62 -16.93
N GLY A 89 0.47 0.77 -16.75
CA GLY A 89 1.06 1.47 -15.61
C GLY A 89 0.62 2.93 -15.54
N SER A 90 0.62 3.64 -16.67
CA SER A 90 0.11 5.02 -16.75
C SER A 90 -1.36 5.10 -16.37
N GLY A 91 -2.20 4.19 -16.87
CA GLY A 91 -3.61 4.11 -16.50
C GLY A 91 -3.81 3.84 -15.01
N ALA A 92 -3.06 2.90 -14.45
CA ALA A 92 -3.06 2.62 -13.01
C ALA A 92 -2.65 3.83 -12.18
N ALA A 93 -1.71 4.65 -12.65
CA ALA A 93 -1.30 5.86 -11.95
C ALA A 93 -2.43 6.89 -11.84
N LEU A 94 -3.18 7.09 -12.93
CA LEU A 94 -4.35 7.97 -12.94
C LEU A 94 -5.45 7.47 -12.01
N VAL A 95 -5.66 6.15 -11.93
CA VAL A 95 -6.63 5.57 -10.99
C VAL A 95 -6.17 5.72 -9.53
N LEU A 96 -4.88 5.48 -9.26
CA LEU A 96 -4.31 5.57 -7.91
C LEU A 96 -4.24 7.00 -7.38
N ASP A 97 -4.17 8.01 -8.25
CA ASP A 97 -4.23 9.41 -7.82
C ASP A 97 -5.55 9.74 -7.11
N GLU A 98 -6.65 9.12 -7.55
CA GLU A 98 -7.99 9.20 -6.94
C GLU A 98 -8.31 8.03 -6.00
N PHE A 99 -7.30 7.25 -5.58
CA PHE A 99 -7.50 6.05 -4.75
C PHE A 99 -8.42 6.31 -3.55
N ALA A 100 -8.30 7.49 -2.95
CA ALA A 100 -9.07 7.85 -1.78
C ALA A 100 -10.57 8.02 -2.07
N LEU A 101 -10.93 8.55 -3.24
CA LEU A 101 -12.32 8.68 -3.68
C LEU A 101 -12.93 7.29 -3.92
N ILE A 102 -12.17 6.40 -4.58
CA ILE A 102 -12.59 5.04 -4.89
C ILE A 102 -12.79 4.21 -3.62
N PHE A 103 -11.88 4.33 -2.65
CA PHE A 103 -11.91 3.50 -1.45
C PHE A 103 -12.94 3.98 -0.41
N TYR A 104 -13.13 5.29 -0.26
CA TYR A 104 -13.96 5.83 0.82
C TYR A 104 -15.38 6.19 0.44
N LEU A 105 -15.75 6.27 -0.86
CA LEU A 105 -17.12 6.31 -1.45
C LEU A 105 -18.22 7.18 -0.79
N ARG A 106 -17.92 7.95 0.26
CA ARG A 106 -18.75 8.98 0.90
C ARG A 106 -17.91 10.22 1.10
N ASP A 107 -18.37 11.32 0.53
CA ASP A 107 -17.82 12.67 0.67
C ASP A 107 -17.96 13.19 2.11
N VAL A 108 -17.11 12.69 3.00
CA VAL A 108 -16.85 13.34 4.29
C VAL A 108 -15.34 13.37 4.46
N TYR A 109 -14.73 14.28 3.69
CA TYR A 109 -13.30 14.31 3.51
C TYR A 109 -12.64 15.26 4.52
N TRP A 110 -11.94 14.66 5.48
CA TRP A 110 -10.88 15.30 6.25
C TRP A 110 -9.80 15.79 5.28
N SER A 111 -9.33 17.03 5.41
CA SER A 111 -8.45 17.83 4.52
C SER A 111 -7.07 17.25 4.08
N GLU A 112 -6.95 15.94 3.90
CA GLU A 112 -5.72 15.15 3.73
C GLU A 112 -5.74 14.33 2.41
N GLN A 113 -6.49 14.80 1.40
CA GLN A 113 -6.77 14.13 0.10
C GLN A 113 -5.51 13.68 -0.67
N GLY A 114 -4.40 14.40 -0.50
CA GLY A 114 -3.12 14.05 -1.13
C GLY A 114 -2.32 12.94 -0.44
N ARG A 115 -2.60 12.64 0.84
CA ARG A 115 -1.75 11.76 1.67
C ARG A 115 -1.97 10.27 1.38
N THR A 116 -3.20 9.86 1.11
CA THR A 116 -3.57 8.44 0.92
C THR A 116 -3.25 7.89 -0.47
N SER A 117 -3.41 8.70 -1.52
CA SER A 117 -3.04 8.31 -2.89
C SER A 117 -1.52 8.13 -3.05
N VAL A 118 -0.74 8.99 -2.39
CA VAL A 118 0.72 8.85 -2.33
C VAL A 118 1.14 7.54 -1.67
N ASP A 119 0.52 7.16 -0.55
CA ASP A 119 0.80 5.87 0.11
C ASP A 119 0.51 4.68 -0.82
N ALA A 120 -0.60 4.73 -1.57
CA ALA A 120 -0.99 3.67 -2.49
C ALA A 120 0.03 3.51 -3.64
N VAL A 121 0.51 4.63 -4.21
CA VAL A 121 1.53 4.61 -5.26
C VAL A 121 2.87 4.09 -4.73
N PHE A 122 3.31 4.51 -3.54
CA PHE A 122 4.52 3.94 -2.92
C PHE A 122 4.40 2.42 -2.71
N ALA A 123 3.21 1.93 -2.33
CA ALA A 123 2.94 0.50 -2.24
C ALA A 123 3.15 -0.21 -3.59
N ALA A 124 2.53 0.32 -4.64
CA ALA A 124 2.60 -0.24 -5.98
C ALA A 124 4.03 -0.24 -6.52
N VAL A 125 4.78 0.85 -6.32
CA VAL A 125 6.19 0.97 -6.69
C VAL A 125 7.05 -0.04 -5.94
N ALA A 126 6.89 -0.16 -4.61
CA ALA A 126 7.67 -1.10 -3.81
C ALA A 126 7.38 -2.57 -4.21
N PHE A 127 6.11 -2.91 -4.39
CA PHE A 127 5.68 -4.25 -4.79
C PHE A 127 6.24 -4.63 -6.17
N THR A 128 6.10 -3.74 -7.15
CA THR A 128 6.64 -3.92 -8.49
C THR A 128 8.17 -3.98 -8.49
N GLY A 129 8.81 -3.14 -7.67
CA GLY A 129 10.25 -3.13 -7.48
C GLY A 129 10.78 -4.46 -6.94
N PHE A 130 10.09 -5.08 -5.98
CA PHE A 130 10.46 -6.41 -5.50
C PHE A 130 10.34 -7.49 -6.59
N LEU A 131 9.25 -7.48 -7.35
CA LEU A 131 9.10 -8.38 -8.51
C LEU A 131 10.21 -8.16 -9.55
N LEU A 132 10.62 -6.91 -9.79
CA LEU A 132 11.73 -6.57 -10.68
C LEU A 132 13.09 -7.06 -10.17
N LEU A 133 13.26 -7.15 -8.85
CA LEU A 133 14.44 -7.77 -8.25
C LEU A 133 14.39 -9.31 -8.33
N GLY A 134 13.24 -9.89 -8.71
CA GLY A 134 13.02 -11.34 -8.79
C GLY A 134 12.49 -11.94 -7.49
N LEU A 135 12.06 -11.11 -6.54
CA LEU A 135 11.44 -11.58 -5.31
C LEU A 135 9.96 -11.83 -5.56
N HIS A 136 9.48 -13.03 -5.21
CA HIS A 136 8.08 -13.41 -5.34
C HIS A 136 7.45 -13.56 -3.96
N PRO A 137 6.28 -12.94 -3.70
CA PRO A 137 5.69 -12.86 -2.35
C PRO A 137 5.21 -14.20 -1.78
N LEU A 138 5.22 -15.26 -2.59
CA LEU A 138 4.67 -16.58 -2.27
C LEU A 138 5.53 -17.69 -2.88
N GLU A 139 6.85 -17.48 -2.99
CA GLU A 139 7.79 -18.45 -3.57
C GLU A 139 7.65 -19.84 -2.93
N LEU A 140 7.56 -19.91 -1.60
CA LEU A 140 7.36 -21.16 -0.85
C LEU A 140 5.99 -21.82 -1.05
N LEU A 141 5.03 -21.14 -1.67
CA LEU A 141 3.67 -21.64 -1.95
C LEU A 141 3.46 -21.97 -3.43
N SER A 142 4.51 -21.89 -4.25
CA SER A 142 4.47 -22.20 -5.68
C SER A 142 4.01 -23.65 -5.91
N PRO A 143 2.84 -23.87 -6.53
CA PRO A 143 2.36 -25.22 -6.79
C PRO A 143 3.28 -25.97 -7.78
N ALA A 144 3.91 -25.24 -8.70
CA ALA A 144 4.80 -25.83 -9.70
C ALA A 144 5.96 -26.59 -9.02
N ASP A 145 6.61 -25.97 -8.05
CA ASP A 145 7.72 -26.58 -7.31
C ASP A 145 7.25 -27.77 -6.46
N PHE A 146 6.02 -27.69 -5.91
CA PHE A 146 5.42 -28.76 -5.13
C PHE A 146 5.07 -30.02 -5.94
N TRP A 147 4.73 -29.87 -7.22
CA TRP A 147 4.38 -31.00 -8.11
C TRP A 147 5.55 -31.46 -8.99
N ALA A 148 6.58 -30.62 -9.18
CA ALA A 148 7.72 -30.93 -10.02
C ALA A 148 8.67 -31.97 -9.40
N ASP A 149 8.85 -31.96 -8.07
CA ASP A 149 9.78 -32.88 -7.41
C ASP A 149 9.15 -34.26 -7.15
N PRO A 150 9.78 -35.36 -7.60
CA PRO A 150 9.27 -36.72 -7.39
C PRO A 150 9.49 -37.25 -5.97
N ASP A 151 10.42 -36.65 -5.19
CA ASP A 151 10.78 -37.11 -3.85
C ASP A 151 9.73 -36.69 -2.77
N PRO A 152 9.04 -37.63 -2.12
CA PRO A 152 8.06 -37.33 -1.08
C PRO A 152 8.60 -36.51 0.11
N TRP A 153 9.89 -36.67 0.45
CA TRP A 153 10.50 -35.95 1.57
C TRP A 153 10.73 -34.48 1.26
N VAL A 154 11.15 -34.17 0.04
CA VAL A 154 11.31 -32.77 -0.43
C VAL A 154 9.95 -32.10 -0.45
N ARG A 155 8.92 -32.75 -1.01
CA ARG A 155 7.55 -32.23 -1.04
C ARG A 155 6.97 -32.02 0.35
N GLY A 156 7.17 -32.97 1.26
CA GLY A 156 6.75 -32.85 2.66
C GLY A 156 7.43 -31.66 3.35
N THR A 157 8.73 -31.48 3.11
CA THR A 157 9.51 -30.35 3.65
C THR A 157 9.01 -29.01 3.10
N LEU A 158 8.80 -28.89 1.79
CA LEU A 158 8.23 -27.70 1.15
C LEU A 158 6.84 -27.38 1.70
N GLY A 159 5.97 -28.38 1.85
CA GLY A 159 4.64 -28.21 2.44
C GLY A 159 4.68 -27.68 3.87
N VAL A 160 5.59 -28.20 4.71
CA VAL A 160 5.79 -27.72 6.09
C VAL A 160 6.31 -26.27 6.10
N LEU A 161 7.29 -25.94 5.26
CA LEU A 161 7.82 -24.59 5.14
C LEU A 161 6.76 -23.59 4.66
N ALA A 162 5.94 -23.99 3.68
CA ALA A 162 4.83 -23.20 3.16
C ALA A 162 3.79 -22.89 4.25
N LEU A 163 3.40 -23.91 5.02
CA LEU A 163 2.45 -23.76 6.13
C LEU A 163 3.02 -22.86 7.24
N LEU A 164 4.31 -23.02 7.56
CA LEU A 164 5.01 -22.19 8.53
C LEU A 164 5.06 -20.73 8.06
N ASN A 165 5.36 -20.47 6.79
CA ASN A 165 5.36 -19.14 6.19
C ASN A 165 3.97 -18.48 6.28
N LEU A 166 2.92 -19.21 5.88
CA LEU A 166 1.54 -18.75 5.98
C LEU A 166 1.15 -18.42 7.43
N SER A 167 1.54 -19.29 8.38
CA SER A 167 1.31 -19.09 9.80
C SER A 167 1.99 -17.82 10.33
N LEU A 168 3.23 -17.55 9.90
CA LEU A 168 3.94 -16.31 10.23
C LEU A 168 3.22 -15.08 9.67
N CYS A 169 2.73 -15.13 8.43
CA CYS A 169 1.94 -14.06 7.82
C CYS A 169 0.69 -13.75 8.66
N VAL A 170 -0.07 -14.77 9.04
CA VAL A 170 -1.26 -14.62 9.90
C VAL A 170 -0.90 -13.97 11.22
N VAL A 171 0.18 -14.41 11.88
CA VAL A 171 0.65 -13.81 13.14
C VAL A 171 1.00 -12.33 12.94
N VAL A 172 1.69 -11.96 11.86
CA VAL A 172 2.07 -10.56 11.59
C VAL A 172 0.85 -9.68 11.30
N LEU A 173 -0.14 -10.21 10.60
CA LEU A 173 -1.43 -9.53 10.36
C LEU A 173 -2.21 -9.32 11.66
N LEU A 174 -2.34 -10.35 12.50
CA LEU A 174 -2.97 -10.25 13.82
C LEU A 174 -2.27 -9.22 14.72
N LYS A 175 -0.96 -9.01 14.52
CA LYS A 175 -0.16 -8.00 15.20
C LYS A 175 -0.32 -6.58 14.63
N GLY A 176 -1.15 -6.39 13.61
CA GLY A 176 -1.47 -5.11 12.98
C GLY A 176 -0.34 -4.52 12.14
N LYS A 177 0.60 -5.35 11.67
CA LYS A 177 1.78 -4.88 10.93
C LYS A 177 1.68 -5.18 9.44
N ILE A 178 0.61 -4.69 8.81
CA ILE A 178 0.26 -4.95 7.41
C ILE A 178 1.46 -4.70 6.48
N TRP A 179 2.08 -3.51 6.54
CA TRP A 179 3.24 -3.17 5.70
C TRP A 179 4.47 -4.08 5.88
N THR A 180 4.87 -4.39 7.12
CA THR A 180 6.02 -5.29 7.33
C THR A 180 5.67 -6.75 7.01
N GLY A 181 4.39 -7.12 7.10
CA GLY A 181 3.90 -8.42 6.65
C GLY A 181 3.94 -8.52 5.12
N LEU A 182 3.47 -7.48 4.43
CA LEU A 182 3.51 -7.40 2.97
C LEU A 182 4.94 -7.44 2.43
N ILE A 183 5.87 -6.68 3.02
CA ILE A 183 7.30 -6.76 2.67
C ILE A 183 7.87 -8.13 3.07
N GLY A 184 7.45 -8.67 4.21
CA GLY A 184 7.90 -9.97 4.70
C GLY A 184 7.49 -11.15 3.80
N LEU A 185 6.41 -11.01 3.01
CA LEU A 185 6.05 -12.00 2.00
C LEU A 185 7.15 -12.18 0.95
N PHE A 186 7.83 -11.10 0.57
CA PHE A 186 8.95 -11.15 -0.36
C PHE A 186 10.27 -11.57 0.31
N VAL A 187 10.39 -11.37 1.63
CA VAL A 187 11.65 -11.53 2.36
C VAL A 187 11.38 -12.21 3.71
N LEU A 188 11.50 -13.53 3.73
CA LEU A 188 11.23 -14.38 4.90
C LEU A 188 11.91 -13.89 6.21
N PRO A 189 13.19 -13.47 6.22
CA PRO A 189 13.81 -12.94 7.44
C PRO A 189 13.07 -11.73 8.04
N ILE A 190 12.53 -10.83 7.20
CA ILE A 190 11.74 -9.68 7.66
C ILE A 190 10.43 -10.17 8.30
N LEU A 191 9.80 -11.19 7.72
CA LEU A 191 8.59 -11.78 8.26
C LEU A 191 8.80 -12.39 9.65
N ILE A 192 9.89 -13.15 9.84
CA ILE A 192 10.27 -13.72 11.14
C ILE A 192 10.51 -12.60 12.17
N LEU A 193 11.26 -11.56 11.80
CA LEU A 193 11.50 -10.42 12.68
C LEU A 193 10.19 -9.69 13.04
N ALA A 194 9.29 -9.53 12.08
CA ALA A 194 7.98 -8.93 12.29
C ALA A 194 7.11 -9.79 13.24
N ALA A 195 7.19 -11.11 13.10
CA ALA A 195 6.49 -12.09 13.93
C ALA A 195 7.05 -12.16 15.36
N VAL A 196 8.36 -12.06 15.57
CA VAL A 196 8.96 -12.08 16.92
C VAL A 196 8.74 -10.74 17.64
N ARG A 197 8.83 -9.61 16.92
CA ARG A 197 8.71 -8.28 17.53
C ARG A 197 7.34 -8.02 18.14
N LEU A 198 7.31 -7.12 19.12
CA LEU A 198 6.11 -6.64 19.80
C LEU A 198 5.03 -6.20 18.79
N SER A 199 3.77 -6.52 19.07
CA SER A 199 2.60 -6.13 18.27
C SER A 199 2.30 -4.64 18.39
N ARG A 200 1.52 -4.10 17.44
CA ARG A 200 0.99 -2.74 17.57
C ARG A 200 0.00 -2.67 18.75
N PRO A 201 -0.06 -1.54 19.47
CA PRO A 201 -0.88 -1.40 20.68
C PRO A 201 -2.39 -1.50 20.40
N SER A 202 -2.84 -1.08 19.22
CA SER A 202 -4.25 -1.14 18.76
C SER A 202 -4.64 -2.46 18.08
N ALA A 203 -3.72 -3.40 17.90
CA ALA A 203 -3.97 -4.62 17.12
C ALA A 203 -4.79 -5.68 17.89
N PRO A 204 -5.50 -6.59 17.20
CA PRO A 204 -6.20 -7.72 17.82
C PRO A 204 -5.31 -8.54 18.76
N TRP A 205 -4.04 -8.77 18.39
CA TRP A 205 -3.07 -9.46 19.24
C TRP A 205 -2.83 -8.77 20.59
N ALA A 206 -2.79 -7.43 20.60
CA ALA A 206 -2.58 -6.67 21.83
C ALA A 206 -3.79 -6.76 22.77
N ARG A 207 -5.01 -6.79 22.20
CA ARG A 207 -6.26 -7.00 22.94
C ARG A 207 -6.27 -8.34 23.69
N TRP A 208 -5.81 -9.40 23.05
CA TRP A 208 -5.78 -10.74 23.68
C TRP A 208 -4.61 -10.89 24.66
N ARG A 209 -3.44 -10.32 24.34
CA ARG A 209 -2.18 -10.66 25.02
C ARG A 209 -1.66 -9.62 26.01
N TYR A 210 -1.97 -8.34 25.82
CA TYR A 210 -1.39 -7.22 26.58
C TYR A 210 -2.37 -6.55 27.54
N THR A 211 -3.68 -6.73 27.37
CA THR A 211 -4.70 -6.19 28.29
C THR A 211 -4.47 -6.64 29.73
N SER A 212 -4.07 -7.90 29.95
CA SER A 212 -3.71 -8.44 31.28
C SER A 212 -2.28 -8.12 31.73
N ARG A 213 -1.49 -7.36 30.96
CA ARG A 213 -0.06 -7.07 31.22
C ARG A 213 0.28 -5.60 30.96
N PRO A 214 -0.02 -4.68 31.90
CA PRO A 214 0.10 -3.23 31.69
C PRO A 214 1.52 -2.79 31.31
N LYS A 215 2.56 -3.34 31.96
CA LYS A 215 3.97 -3.04 31.65
C LYS A 215 4.35 -3.38 30.20
N LYS A 216 3.76 -4.44 29.61
CA LYS A 216 4.01 -4.81 28.21
C LYS A 216 3.26 -3.88 27.24
N MET A 217 2.03 -3.47 27.57
CA MET A 217 1.27 -2.49 26.78
C MET A 217 1.98 -1.13 26.74
N GLU A 218 2.46 -0.65 27.89
CA GLU A 218 3.17 0.62 27.99
C GLU A 218 4.47 0.60 27.19
N ARG A 219 5.22 -0.51 27.23
CA ARG A 219 6.42 -0.71 26.39
C ARG A 219 6.07 -0.70 24.89
N ALA A 220 4.92 -1.25 24.50
CA ALA A 220 4.44 -1.21 23.12
C ALA A 220 4.13 0.22 22.67
N LEU A 221 3.41 0.99 23.50
CA LEU A 221 3.08 2.40 23.24
C LEU A 221 4.33 3.26 23.12
N ARG A 222 5.27 3.17 24.08
CA ARG A 222 6.54 3.93 24.05
C ARG A 222 7.35 3.62 22.80
N ARG A 223 7.42 2.34 22.40
CA ARG A 223 8.14 1.92 21.20
C ARG A 223 7.46 2.44 19.93
N GLU A 224 6.15 2.29 19.83
CA GLU A 224 5.39 2.72 18.66
C GLU A 224 5.58 4.23 18.42
N LYS A 225 5.49 5.05 19.48
CA LYS A 225 5.78 6.49 19.42
C LYS A 225 7.22 6.76 18.95
N LYS A 226 8.22 6.09 19.54
CA LYS A 226 9.64 6.29 19.19
C LYS A 226 9.94 6.04 17.71
N TRP A 227 9.39 4.97 17.13
CA TRP A 227 9.69 4.59 15.74
C TRP A 227 8.77 5.22 14.71
N ARG A 228 7.49 5.47 15.03
CA ARG A 228 6.57 6.13 14.09
C ARG A 228 6.82 7.63 13.96
N ARG A 229 7.18 8.31 15.05
CA ARG A 229 7.38 9.76 15.05
C ARG A 229 8.30 10.27 13.92
N PRO A 230 9.53 9.75 13.72
CA PRO A 230 10.40 10.23 12.64
C PRO A 230 9.85 9.89 11.26
N LEU A 231 9.18 8.73 11.10
CA LEU A 231 8.63 8.30 9.82
C LEU A 231 7.41 9.14 9.41
N ILE A 232 6.50 9.42 10.35
CA ILE A 232 5.33 10.28 10.12
C ILE A 232 5.82 11.70 9.79
N ARG A 233 6.77 12.25 10.55
CA ARG A 233 7.32 13.58 10.24
C ARG A 233 7.95 13.64 8.85
N ALA A 234 8.78 12.66 8.49
CA ALA A 234 9.40 12.60 7.17
C ALA A 234 8.36 12.48 6.05
N LYS A 235 7.32 11.65 6.28
CA LYS A 235 6.19 11.50 5.35
C LYS A 235 5.44 12.80 5.15
N ILE A 236 5.03 13.48 6.22
CA ILE A 236 4.29 14.75 6.16
C ILE A 236 5.15 15.81 5.47
N TYR A 237 6.43 15.90 5.80
CA TYR A 237 7.35 16.84 5.15
C TYR A 237 7.48 16.58 3.63
N LEU A 238 7.67 15.31 3.22
CA LEU A 238 7.72 14.96 1.81
C LEU A 238 6.41 15.29 1.10
N GLN A 239 5.27 15.06 1.76
CA GLN A 239 3.96 15.39 1.24
C GLN A 239 3.76 16.90 1.10
N ASP A 240 4.18 17.70 2.08
CA ASP A 240 4.15 19.15 2.03
C ASP A 240 5.05 19.70 0.91
N ALA A 241 6.20 19.06 0.67
CA ALA A 241 7.07 19.37 -0.46
C ALA A 241 6.40 19.04 -1.81
N ILE A 242 5.75 17.88 -1.93
CA ILE A 242 4.96 17.48 -3.12
C ILE A 242 3.69 18.35 -3.28
N ALA A 243 3.15 18.91 -2.20
CA ALA A 243 2.02 19.83 -2.23
C ALA A 243 2.44 21.30 -2.47
N GLY A 244 3.74 21.61 -2.38
CA GLY A 244 4.30 22.95 -2.66
C GLY A 244 4.29 23.93 -1.49
N LYS A 245 4.03 23.46 -0.25
CA LYS A 245 4.09 24.29 0.97
C LYS A 245 4.90 23.59 2.07
N PRO A 246 6.20 23.33 1.88
CA PRO A 246 7.02 22.67 2.89
C PRO A 246 7.10 23.52 4.17
N SER A 247 6.47 23.07 5.26
CA SER A 247 6.55 23.71 6.58
C SER A 247 6.98 22.70 7.63
N ILE A 248 8.15 22.94 8.23
CA ILE A 248 8.67 22.09 9.30
C ILE A 248 7.75 22.15 10.52
N VAL A 249 7.24 23.34 10.85
CA VAL A 249 6.34 23.55 12.00
C VAL A 249 5.06 22.74 11.85
N HIS A 250 4.43 22.83 10.68
CA HIS A 250 3.25 22.02 10.34
C HIS A 250 3.55 20.52 10.44
N ALA A 251 4.68 20.07 9.87
CA ALA A 251 5.06 18.67 9.92
C ALA A 251 5.30 18.17 11.36
N VAL A 252 5.78 19.01 12.28
CA VAL A 252 5.92 18.66 13.70
C VAL A 252 4.55 18.52 14.38
N GLU A 253 3.70 19.52 14.24
CA GLU A 253 2.39 19.58 14.91
C GLU A 253 1.47 18.46 14.41
N ALA A 254 1.34 18.32 13.08
CA ALA A 254 0.55 17.27 12.46
C ALA A 254 1.07 15.85 12.82
N THR A 255 2.38 15.69 13.07
CA THR A 255 2.93 14.41 13.54
C THR A 255 2.44 14.06 14.94
N GLU A 256 2.42 15.02 15.86
CA GLU A 256 1.97 14.76 17.24
C GLU A 256 0.45 14.48 17.28
N ASP A 257 -0.34 15.21 16.49
CA ASP A 257 -1.77 14.96 16.33
C ASP A 257 -2.05 13.57 15.74
N GLU A 258 -1.33 13.19 14.68
CA GLU A 258 -1.47 11.86 14.07
C GLU A 258 -1.05 10.76 15.06
N LEU A 259 0.04 10.96 15.82
CA LEU A 259 0.46 10.01 16.85
C LEU A 259 -0.57 9.87 17.97
N ALA A 260 -1.17 10.97 18.42
CA ALA A 260 -2.19 10.94 19.46
C ALA A 260 -3.45 10.18 19.02
N ARG A 261 -3.87 10.37 17.76
CA ARG A 261 -5.03 9.67 17.18
C ARG A 261 -4.75 8.19 16.90
N THR A 262 -3.55 7.83 16.44
CA THR A 262 -3.26 6.49 15.92
C THR A 262 -2.61 5.54 16.94
N VAL A 263 -1.84 6.06 17.90
CA VAL A 263 -1.09 5.26 18.88
C VAL A 263 -1.88 5.15 20.19
N VAL A 264 -3.02 4.49 20.10
CA VAL A 264 -3.95 4.26 21.22
C VAL A 264 -3.92 2.77 21.61
N PRO A 265 -3.98 2.41 22.91
CA PRO A 265 -4.11 1.01 23.31
C PRO A 265 -5.42 0.40 22.81
N ALA A 266 -5.40 -0.90 22.53
CA ALA A 266 -6.62 -1.64 22.19
C ALA A 266 -7.67 -1.50 23.31
N PRO A 267 -8.97 -1.33 22.99
CA PRO A 267 -10.03 -1.26 23.98
C PRO A 267 -10.00 -2.46 24.91
N GLN A 268 -10.18 -2.23 26.21
CA GLN A 268 -10.33 -3.33 27.16
C GLN A 268 -11.65 -4.05 26.87
N ALA A 269 -11.67 -5.37 26.93
CA ALA A 269 -12.85 -6.17 26.60
C ALA A 269 -14.09 -5.84 27.47
N GLY A 270 -13.92 -5.12 28.59
CA GLY A 270 -15.01 -4.73 29.50
C GLY A 270 -15.60 -3.32 29.29
N THR A 271 -14.96 -2.41 28.56
CA THR A 271 -15.47 -1.03 28.44
C THR A 271 -16.58 -0.87 27.40
N VAL A 272 -16.65 -1.76 26.40
CA VAL A 272 -17.73 -1.73 25.38
C VAL A 272 -19.08 -2.17 25.97
N ALA A 273 -19.07 -3.02 27.00
CA ALA A 273 -20.29 -3.48 27.66
C ALA A 273 -20.95 -2.40 28.56
N GLN A 274 -20.17 -1.44 29.08
CA GLN A 274 -20.72 -0.37 29.93
C GLN A 274 -21.36 0.78 29.11
N SER A 275 -20.88 1.05 27.89
CA SER A 275 -21.46 2.09 27.04
C SER A 275 -22.84 1.71 26.45
N SER A 276 -23.15 0.42 26.33
CA SER A 276 -24.46 -0.05 25.85
C SER A 276 -25.51 -0.19 26.96
N VAL A 277 -25.09 -0.32 28.22
CA VAL A 277 -26.01 -0.47 29.37
C VAL A 277 -26.38 0.88 29.99
N GLY A 278 -25.48 1.88 29.96
CA GLY A 278 -25.78 3.23 30.46
C GLY A 278 -26.80 4.02 29.64
N ALA A 279 -26.99 3.69 28.36
CA ALA A 279 -27.93 4.39 27.48
C ALA A 279 -29.39 3.91 27.60
N ILE A 280 -29.64 2.76 28.25
CA ILE A 280 -30.99 2.20 28.42
C ILE A 280 -31.60 2.62 29.78
N SER A 281 -30.77 3.04 30.75
CA SER A 281 -31.20 3.37 32.11
C SER A 281 -31.66 4.82 32.33
N SER A 282 -31.57 5.72 31.33
CA SER A 282 -31.95 7.14 31.51
C SER A 282 -33.30 7.52 30.90
N ASN A 283 -34.07 6.56 30.40
CA ASN A 283 -35.40 6.77 29.82
C ASN A 283 -36.47 5.93 30.54
N ALA A 284 -36.49 5.99 31.87
CA ALA A 284 -37.58 5.48 32.70
C ALA A 284 -37.96 6.55 33.73
#